data_AF-A0A8B7MX87-F1
#
_entry.id   AF-A0A8B7MX87-F1
#
_cell.length_a   1.000
_cell.length_b   1.000
_cell.length_c   1.000
_cell.angle_alpha   90.00
_cell.angle_beta   90.00
_cell.angle_gamma   90.00
#
_symmetry.space_group_name_H-M   'P 1'
#
loop_
_entity.id
_entity.type
_entity.pdbx_description
1 polymer ?
#
loop_
_entity_poly.entity_id
_entity_poly.type
_entity_poly.pdbx_seq_one_letter_code
_entity_poly.pdbx_strand_id
1 'polypeptide(L)'
;MKLGWNLKSHLNRNVTAWTSPSDPAPGYYSAAMDVQGDPEIFLWAGAQRLWRTGPWVGHRFSGVPEMKTYSMFTFNFVDDRDEIYYTFNILNGSIISRLVVNQSGVIQRLVWLEQSQMWNIFWFAPKDQCDSVSPCGPFGVCDPNNSPICDCLQGFEPKSPANWALRDGSGGCKRKTPLDCRNGTDGFLTVNDAKLPDTSSSTVDMSLNLDQCKAACLKNCSCTAYASANTSGDGCIIWTAELTGLRVFGFGGQDLYIRLAAADLGSASDHSHQIHIVAVVVGSVLGTLLLGSICCCIWKKKKRRRRQATSMLGTVSFASNYIDEGTEGRELELPLFDMGTIAAATNDFSIQNKLGEGGFGPVYKGKLGDEQEIAVKRLAKTSVQGLDEFKNEVVLIARLQHRNLVRLLGCCIQGEERMLVYEYMPNRSLDAFLFDKARAALLDWRIRYNIILGIARGILYLHQDSRFRIIHRDLKASNILLDKEMNPKISDFGMARIFGEDETEVNTRRVVGT
;
A
#
# COMPACT_ATOMS: atom_id res chain seq x y z
N MET A 1 -30.50 -9.82 5.43
CA MET A 1 -30.44 -11.12 6.13
C MET A 1 -29.57 -10.96 7.37
N LYS A 2 -29.79 -11.74 8.43
CA LYS A 2 -28.97 -11.71 9.65
C LYS A 2 -28.01 -12.91 9.66
N LEU A 3 -26.71 -12.66 9.80
CA LEU A 3 -25.67 -13.67 10.00
C LEU A 3 -25.22 -13.59 11.46
N GLY A 4 -25.50 -14.62 12.27
CA GLY A 4 -25.26 -14.62 13.70
C GLY A 4 -26.39 -15.25 14.51
N TRP A 5 -26.39 -14.98 15.81
CA TRP A 5 -27.22 -15.64 16.81
C TRP A 5 -28.50 -14.86 17.13
N ASN A 6 -29.60 -15.60 17.28
CA ASN A 6 -30.71 -15.19 18.11
C ASN A 6 -30.58 -15.89 19.47
N LEU A 7 -30.33 -15.11 20.53
CA LEU A 7 -30.04 -15.64 21.85
C LEU A 7 -31.31 -16.18 22.54
N LYS A 8 -32.49 -15.65 22.20
CA LYS A 8 -33.77 -16.12 22.75
C LYS A 8 -34.20 -17.48 22.21
N SER A 9 -34.02 -17.72 20.92
CA SER A 9 -34.40 -18.98 20.27
C SER A 9 -33.25 -19.98 20.12
N HIS A 10 -32.03 -19.60 20.54
CA HIS A 10 -30.79 -20.36 20.35
C HIS A 10 -30.51 -20.72 18.86
N LEU A 11 -30.99 -19.89 17.93
CA LEU A 11 -30.79 -20.10 16.50
C LEU A 11 -29.51 -19.40 16.02
N ASN A 12 -28.52 -20.18 15.57
CA ASN A 12 -27.36 -19.66 14.84
C ASN A 12 -27.64 -19.65 13.33
N ARG A 13 -27.66 -18.46 12.73
CA ARG A 13 -27.83 -18.28 11.29
C ARG A 13 -26.45 -18.20 10.66
N ASN A 14 -26.04 -19.23 9.94
CA ASN A 14 -24.73 -19.34 9.28
C ASN A 14 -24.86 -19.40 7.74
N VAL A 15 -23.72 -19.32 7.05
CA VAL A 15 -23.64 -19.54 5.60
C VAL A 15 -22.83 -20.79 5.36
N THR A 16 -23.48 -21.85 4.88
CA THR A 16 -22.80 -23.12 4.56
C THR A 16 -22.63 -23.24 3.05
N ALA A 17 -21.43 -23.65 2.62
CA ALA A 17 -21.14 -23.88 1.22
C ALA A 17 -21.99 -25.02 0.67
N TRP A 18 -22.20 -25.02 -0.64
CA TRP A 18 -22.69 -26.19 -1.34
C TRP A 18 -21.60 -27.27 -1.39
N THR A 19 -22.02 -28.53 -1.54
CA THR A 19 -21.11 -29.66 -1.72
C THR A 19 -20.32 -29.50 -3.02
N SER A 20 -20.99 -29.04 -4.08
CA SER A 20 -20.34 -28.68 -5.35
C SER A 20 -21.16 -27.61 -6.09
N PRO A 21 -20.65 -26.99 -7.17
CA PRO A 21 -21.41 -26.02 -7.97
C PRO A 21 -22.74 -26.56 -8.52
N SER A 22 -22.87 -27.88 -8.67
CA SER A 22 -24.07 -28.56 -9.17
C SER A 22 -24.89 -29.27 -8.09
N ASP A 23 -24.40 -29.34 -6.85
CA ASP A 23 -25.06 -30.04 -5.74
C ASP A 23 -25.28 -29.08 -4.55
N PRO A 24 -26.52 -28.63 -4.32
CA PRO A 24 -26.85 -27.67 -3.26
C PRO A 24 -26.89 -28.27 -1.85
N ALA A 25 -26.61 -29.56 -1.68
CA ALA A 25 -26.51 -30.17 -0.36
C ALA A 25 -25.43 -29.47 0.50
N PRO A 26 -25.61 -29.39 1.84
CA PRO A 26 -24.64 -28.76 2.73
C PRO A 26 -23.24 -29.38 2.60
N GLY A 27 -22.27 -28.56 2.22
CA GLY A 27 -20.87 -28.94 2.06
C GLY A 27 -20.05 -28.83 3.35
N TYR A 28 -18.72 -29.00 3.20
CA TYR A 28 -17.78 -29.08 4.33
C TYR A 28 -17.39 -27.73 4.96
N TYR A 29 -17.58 -26.63 4.21
CA TYR A 29 -17.15 -25.29 4.62
C TYR A 29 -18.32 -24.43 5.07
N SER A 30 -18.15 -23.66 6.14
CA SER A 30 -19.18 -22.76 6.63
C SER A 30 -18.61 -21.48 7.24
N ALA A 31 -19.33 -20.37 7.13
CA ALA A 31 -19.04 -19.13 7.84
C ALA A 31 -20.08 -18.93 8.93
N ALA A 32 -19.63 -18.85 10.18
CA ALA A 32 -20.49 -18.74 11.35
C ALA A 32 -19.89 -17.78 12.38
N MET A 33 -20.77 -17.11 13.12
CA MET A 33 -20.38 -16.23 14.22
C MET A 33 -20.07 -17.04 15.47
N ASP A 34 -18.93 -16.76 16.07
CA ASP A 34 -18.56 -17.18 17.41
C ASP A 34 -18.74 -15.98 18.36
N VAL A 35 -19.34 -16.24 19.51
CA VAL A 35 -19.69 -15.23 20.52
C VAL A 35 -18.85 -15.37 21.79
N GLN A 36 -17.82 -16.24 21.76
CA GLN A 36 -16.87 -16.36 22.86
C GLN A 36 -15.95 -15.13 22.91
N GLY A 37 -16.00 -14.37 24.00
CA GLY A 37 -15.27 -13.10 24.11
C GLY A 37 -15.99 -11.98 23.35
N ASP A 38 -15.27 -11.25 22.50
CA ASP A 38 -15.86 -10.27 21.57
C ASP A 38 -16.27 -10.98 20.26
N PRO A 39 -17.51 -10.85 19.76
CA PRO A 39 -17.95 -11.71 18.67
C PRO A 39 -17.17 -11.52 17.37
N GLU A 40 -16.82 -12.65 16.75
CA GLU A 40 -16.13 -12.71 15.45
C GLU A 40 -16.85 -13.69 14.50
N ILE A 41 -16.68 -13.51 13.19
CA ILE A 41 -17.10 -14.52 12.20
C ILE A 41 -15.89 -15.33 11.77
N PHE A 42 -16.01 -16.64 11.89
CA PHE A 42 -15.00 -17.60 11.48
C PHE A 42 -15.44 -18.34 10.22
N LEU A 43 -14.47 -18.64 9.37
CA LEU A 43 -14.60 -19.61 8.29
C LEU A 43 -14.09 -20.96 8.79
N TRP A 44 -14.93 -21.98 8.67
CA TRP A 44 -14.70 -23.31 9.21
C TRP A 44 -14.58 -24.34 8.09
N ALA A 45 -13.71 -25.33 8.31
CA ALA A 45 -13.63 -26.58 7.57
C ALA A 45 -13.92 -27.71 8.54
N GLY A 46 -15.17 -28.16 8.60
CA GLY A 46 -15.64 -29.00 9.70
C GLY A 46 -15.44 -28.32 11.05
N ALA A 47 -14.62 -28.91 11.93
CA ALA A 47 -14.30 -28.35 13.25
C ALA A 47 -13.08 -27.40 13.25
N GLN A 48 -12.35 -27.28 12.13
CA GLN A 48 -11.13 -26.49 12.05
C GLN A 48 -11.43 -25.04 11.64
N ARG A 49 -10.91 -24.06 12.37
CA ARG A 49 -10.93 -22.65 11.99
C ARG A 49 -9.90 -22.42 10.87
N LEU A 50 -10.32 -21.83 9.74
CA LEU A 50 -9.45 -21.50 8.60
C LEU A 50 -9.11 -20.01 8.53
N TRP A 51 -10.05 -19.16 8.89
CA TRP A 51 -9.94 -17.71 8.86
C TRP A 51 -10.92 -17.07 9.83
N ARG A 52 -10.65 -15.83 10.23
CA ARG A 52 -11.51 -15.03 11.11
C ARG A 52 -11.60 -13.59 10.63
N THR A 53 -12.76 -12.98 10.81
CA THR A 53 -12.96 -11.55 10.49
C THR A 53 -12.21 -10.62 11.44
N GLY A 54 -11.88 -11.04 12.66
CA GLY A 54 -11.62 -10.09 13.73
C GLY A 54 -12.93 -9.54 14.33
N PRO A 55 -12.86 -8.88 15.50
CA PRO A 55 -14.02 -8.23 16.12
C PRO A 55 -14.54 -7.04 15.31
N TRP A 56 -15.76 -6.61 15.64
CA TRP A 56 -16.39 -5.42 15.05
C TRP A 56 -15.86 -4.13 15.69
N VAL A 57 -15.20 -3.29 14.89
CA VAL A 57 -14.56 -2.04 15.35
C VAL A 57 -15.39 -0.79 15.07
N GLY A 58 -16.71 -0.93 15.20
CA GLY A 58 -17.71 0.13 15.08
C GLY A 58 -18.29 0.32 13.68
N HIS A 59 -17.47 0.24 12.62
CA HIS A 59 -17.91 0.44 11.23
C HIS A 59 -17.53 -0.69 10.27
N ARG A 60 -16.73 -1.66 10.74
CA ARG A 60 -16.22 -2.81 9.98
C ARG A 60 -15.71 -3.88 10.94
N PHE A 61 -15.41 -5.06 10.41
CA PHE A 61 -14.58 -6.04 11.12
C PHE A 61 -13.09 -5.68 11.01
N SER A 62 -12.32 -5.88 12.08
CA SER A 62 -10.91 -5.45 12.15
C SER A 62 -10.03 -6.09 11.08
N GLY A 63 -10.31 -7.35 10.71
CA GLY A 63 -9.61 -8.12 9.68
C GLY A 63 -10.21 -8.02 8.28
N VAL A 64 -11.18 -7.12 8.06
CA VAL A 64 -11.75 -6.85 6.73
C VAL A 64 -11.69 -5.33 6.44
N PRO A 65 -10.48 -4.77 6.28
CA PRO A 65 -10.28 -3.32 6.14
C PRO A 65 -11.02 -2.73 4.94
N GLU A 66 -11.26 -3.52 3.90
CA GLU A 66 -11.93 -3.06 2.67
C GLU A 66 -13.39 -2.67 2.89
N MET A 67 -14.04 -3.07 4.00
CA MET A 67 -15.42 -2.64 4.30
C MET A 67 -15.55 -1.10 4.37
N LYS A 68 -14.47 -0.38 4.67
CA LYS A 68 -14.46 1.10 4.73
C LYS A 68 -14.55 1.77 3.35
N THR A 69 -14.14 1.12 2.27
CA THR A 69 -14.05 1.74 0.94
C THR A 69 -15.35 1.67 0.14
N TYR A 70 -16.41 1.09 0.72
CA TYR A 70 -17.61 0.73 -0.04
C TYR A 70 -18.79 1.67 0.20
N SER A 71 -18.88 2.73 -0.59
CA SER A 71 -20.01 3.68 -0.56
C SER A 71 -21.35 3.10 -1.00
N MET A 72 -21.38 1.88 -1.54
CA MET A 72 -22.60 1.21 -2.04
C MET A 72 -23.33 0.41 -0.97
N PHE A 73 -22.66 0.10 0.14
CA PHE A 73 -23.19 -0.74 1.20
C PHE A 73 -23.19 0.00 2.54
N THR A 74 -24.19 -0.26 3.36
CA THR A 74 -24.12 0.01 4.79
C THR A 74 -23.99 -1.30 5.53
N PHE A 75 -23.04 -1.35 6.45
CA PHE A 75 -22.75 -2.52 7.27
C PHE A 75 -23.15 -2.22 8.69
N ASN A 76 -23.98 -3.09 9.26
CA ASN A 76 -24.44 -2.96 10.62
C ASN A 76 -24.10 -4.24 11.38
N PHE A 77 -23.70 -4.03 12.62
CA PHE A 77 -23.48 -5.08 13.59
C PHE A 77 -24.34 -4.77 14.81
N VAL A 78 -25.13 -5.74 15.23
CA VAL A 78 -25.99 -5.63 16.40
C VAL A 78 -25.46 -6.62 17.42
N ASP A 79 -25.21 -6.13 18.62
CA ASP A 79 -24.85 -6.92 19.79
C ASP A 79 -25.68 -6.40 20.97
N ASP A 80 -26.79 -7.09 21.22
CA ASP A 80 -27.69 -6.79 22.32
C ASP A 80 -28.10 -8.06 23.05
N ARG A 81 -28.98 -7.92 24.05
CA ARG A 81 -29.41 -9.03 24.92
C ARG A 81 -30.25 -10.09 24.20
N ASP A 82 -30.79 -9.76 23.02
CA ASP A 82 -31.71 -10.60 22.28
C ASP A 82 -31.04 -11.27 21.08
N GLU A 83 -30.23 -10.53 20.32
CA GLU A 83 -29.57 -11.01 19.11
C GLU A 83 -28.16 -10.42 18.93
N ILE A 84 -27.26 -11.24 18.38
CA ILE A 84 -25.91 -10.82 17.97
C ILE A 84 -25.75 -11.18 16.50
N TYR A 85 -25.70 -10.19 15.61
CA TYR A 85 -25.62 -10.47 14.19
C TYR A 85 -25.02 -9.35 13.35
N TYR A 86 -24.44 -9.78 12.23
CA TYR A 86 -24.05 -8.93 11.12
C TYR A 86 -25.16 -8.87 10.06
N THR A 87 -25.37 -7.68 9.52
CA THR A 87 -26.20 -7.46 8.32
C THR A 87 -25.59 -6.37 7.44
N PHE A 88 -25.96 -6.38 6.17
CA PHE A 88 -25.64 -5.30 5.26
C PHE A 88 -26.89 -4.88 4.48
N ASN A 89 -26.96 -3.61 4.12
CA ASN A 89 -27.97 -3.09 3.19
C ASN A 89 -27.27 -2.51 1.97
N ILE A 90 -27.99 -2.51 0.85
CA ILE A 90 -27.53 -1.96 -0.42
C ILE A 90 -28.20 -0.59 -0.58
N LEU A 91 -27.41 0.47 -0.75
CA LEU A 91 -27.94 1.84 -0.82
C LEU A 91 -28.59 2.16 -2.16
N ASN A 92 -28.15 1.49 -3.24
CA ASN A 92 -28.74 1.62 -4.56
C ASN A 92 -29.52 0.34 -4.91
N GLY A 93 -30.84 0.45 -5.06
CA GLY A 93 -31.74 -0.67 -5.33
C GLY A 93 -31.48 -1.39 -6.66
N SER A 94 -30.73 -0.80 -7.59
CA SER A 94 -30.33 -1.47 -8.85
C SER A 94 -29.16 -2.45 -8.67
N ILE A 95 -28.44 -2.37 -7.55
CA ILE A 95 -27.28 -3.24 -7.29
C ILE A 95 -27.76 -4.52 -6.64
N ILE A 96 -27.42 -5.66 -7.25
CA ILE A 96 -27.64 -6.98 -6.64
C ILE A 96 -26.31 -7.46 -6.08
N SER A 97 -26.28 -7.81 -4.80
CA SER A 97 -25.09 -8.35 -4.14
C SER A 97 -25.44 -9.44 -3.15
N ARG A 98 -24.55 -10.42 -3.00
CA ARG A 98 -24.67 -11.51 -2.02
C ARG A 98 -23.33 -11.86 -1.41
N LEU A 99 -23.36 -12.35 -0.18
CA LEU A 99 -22.23 -12.95 0.52
C LEU A 99 -22.41 -14.47 0.47
N VAL A 100 -21.41 -15.20 0.00
CA VAL A 100 -21.46 -16.66 -0.14
C VAL A 100 -20.17 -17.30 0.35
N VAL A 101 -20.26 -18.54 0.82
CA VAL A 101 -19.10 -19.41 1.02
C VAL A 101 -19.12 -20.44 -0.11
N ASN A 102 -18.00 -20.61 -0.81
CA ASN A 102 -17.88 -21.59 -1.87
C ASN A 102 -17.30 -22.92 -1.37
N GLN A 103 -17.40 -23.95 -2.21
CA GLN A 103 -16.92 -25.31 -1.94
C GLN A 103 -15.39 -25.41 -1.78
N SER A 104 -14.64 -24.36 -2.07
CA SER A 104 -13.17 -24.29 -1.90
C SER A 104 -12.77 -23.68 -0.56
N GLY A 105 -13.72 -23.38 0.33
CA GLY A 105 -13.42 -22.77 1.61
C GLY A 105 -13.02 -21.30 1.48
N VAL A 106 -13.74 -20.55 0.64
CA VAL A 106 -13.55 -19.10 0.47
C VAL A 106 -14.88 -18.40 0.72
N ILE A 107 -14.88 -17.40 1.60
CA ILE A 107 -15.99 -16.46 1.75
C ILE A 107 -15.80 -15.33 0.74
N GLN A 108 -16.83 -15.01 -0.02
CA GLN A 108 -16.76 -13.99 -1.06
C GLN A 108 -18.04 -13.16 -1.13
N ARG A 109 -17.86 -11.87 -1.36
CA ARG A 109 -18.94 -10.96 -1.73
C ARG A 109 -18.99 -10.86 -3.24
N LEU A 110 -20.14 -11.20 -3.80
CA LEU A 110 -20.42 -11.12 -5.22
C LEU A 110 -21.31 -9.90 -5.49
N VAL A 111 -21.05 -9.21 -6.60
CA VAL A 111 -21.88 -8.13 -7.12
C VAL A 111 -22.25 -8.46 -8.55
N TRP A 112 -23.53 -8.34 -8.89
CA TRP A 112 -24.02 -8.60 -10.24
C TRP A 112 -23.66 -7.43 -11.16
N LEU A 113 -23.02 -7.73 -12.28
CA LEU A 113 -22.74 -6.75 -13.32
C LEU A 113 -23.76 -6.89 -14.44
N GLU A 114 -24.67 -5.93 -14.53
CA GLU A 114 -25.76 -5.97 -15.52
C GLU A 114 -25.25 -5.98 -16.97
N GLN A 115 -24.17 -5.26 -17.25
CA GLN A 115 -23.60 -5.16 -18.61
C GLN A 115 -23.05 -6.50 -19.12
N SER A 116 -22.44 -7.30 -18.23
CA SER A 116 -21.81 -8.57 -18.57
C SER A 116 -22.60 -9.80 -18.12
N GLN A 117 -23.76 -9.60 -17.46
CA GLN A 117 -24.63 -10.65 -16.96
C GLN A 117 -23.89 -11.71 -16.13
N MET A 118 -22.97 -11.25 -15.26
CA MET A 118 -22.13 -12.13 -14.47
C MET A 118 -21.92 -11.63 -13.04
N TRP A 119 -21.66 -12.58 -12.14
CA TRP A 119 -21.23 -12.28 -10.78
C TRP A 119 -19.75 -11.90 -10.77
N ASN A 120 -19.46 -10.65 -10.42
CA ASN A 120 -18.10 -10.20 -10.15
C ASN A 120 -17.73 -10.43 -8.69
N ILE A 121 -16.53 -10.94 -8.45
CA ILE A 121 -15.97 -11.09 -7.10
C ILE A 121 -15.53 -9.71 -6.64
N PHE A 122 -16.26 -9.16 -5.66
CA PHE A 122 -16.02 -7.83 -5.13
C PHE A 122 -14.94 -7.85 -4.05
N TRP A 123 -14.98 -8.85 -3.18
CA TRP A 123 -13.88 -9.23 -2.29
C TRP A 123 -14.04 -10.70 -1.87
N PHE A 124 -12.95 -11.29 -1.39
CA PHE A 124 -12.94 -12.64 -0.85
C PHE A 124 -11.93 -12.78 0.28
N ALA A 125 -12.08 -13.80 1.12
CA ALA A 125 -11.09 -14.21 2.12
C ALA A 125 -11.12 -15.75 2.28
N PRO A 126 -9.99 -16.41 2.62
CA PRO A 126 -8.62 -15.88 2.82
C PRO A 126 -7.95 -15.30 1.55
N LYS A 127 -7.03 -14.32 1.68
CA LYS A 127 -6.32 -13.68 0.55
C LYS A 127 -4.83 -14.01 0.45
N ASP A 128 -4.19 -14.22 1.60
CA ASP A 128 -2.75 -14.41 1.73
C ASP A 128 -2.42 -15.34 2.89
N GLN A 129 -1.13 -15.64 3.08
CA GLN A 129 -0.67 -16.55 4.13
C GLN A 129 -0.98 -16.03 5.54
N CYS A 130 -1.06 -14.70 5.73
CA CYS A 130 -1.40 -14.07 7.00
C CYS A 130 -2.90 -14.16 7.37
N ASP A 131 -3.76 -14.58 6.44
CA ASP A 131 -5.17 -14.86 6.71
C ASP A 131 -5.42 -16.25 7.31
N SER A 132 -4.44 -17.15 7.24
CA SER A 132 -4.52 -18.42 7.96
C SER A 132 -4.64 -18.18 9.48
N VAL A 133 -5.20 -19.14 10.22
CA VAL A 133 -5.34 -18.99 11.67
C VAL A 133 -3.97 -19.07 12.34
N SER A 134 -3.45 -17.91 12.72
CA SER A 134 -2.23 -17.75 13.53
C SER A 134 -0.96 -18.39 12.96
N PRO A 135 -0.55 -18.07 11.72
CA PRO A 135 0.65 -18.65 11.08
C PRO A 135 1.94 -18.39 11.86
N CYS A 136 2.01 -17.26 12.56
CA CYS A 136 3.19 -16.83 13.32
C CYS A 136 3.12 -17.20 14.81
N GLY A 137 2.17 -18.04 15.21
CA GLY A 137 2.03 -18.51 16.59
C GLY A 137 1.75 -17.39 17.60
N PRO A 138 1.85 -17.69 18.91
CA PRO A 138 1.59 -16.73 19.97
C PRO A 138 2.62 -15.60 20.02
N PHE A 139 2.17 -14.35 20.17
CA PHE A 139 2.99 -13.11 20.16
C PHE A 139 3.83 -12.87 18.89
N GLY A 140 3.72 -13.71 17.87
CA GLY A 140 4.27 -13.43 16.54
C GLY A 140 3.30 -12.58 15.73
N VAL A 141 3.85 -11.66 14.93
CA VAL A 141 3.09 -10.81 14.02
C VAL A 141 3.30 -11.26 12.58
N CYS A 142 2.22 -11.35 11.81
CA CYS A 142 2.28 -11.62 10.39
C CYS A 142 2.21 -10.33 9.57
N ASP A 143 3.20 -10.09 8.71
CA ASP A 143 3.17 -9.03 7.70
C ASP A 143 3.36 -9.65 6.31
N PRO A 144 2.35 -9.58 5.42
CA PRO A 144 2.46 -10.15 4.08
C PRO A 144 3.48 -9.42 3.19
N ASN A 145 3.99 -8.26 3.60
CA ASN A 145 5.00 -7.49 2.87
C ASN A 145 6.43 -7.76 3.35
N ASN A 146 6.61 -8.46 4.49
CA ASN A 146 7.92 -8.84 4.99
C ASN A 146 8.37 -10.21 4.46
N SER A 147 9.69 -10.43 4.48
CA SER A 147 10.32 -11.71 4.20
C SER A 147 11.40 -11.96 5.26
N PRO A 148 11.18 -12.85 6.23
CA PRO A 148 10.03 -13.76 6.38
C PRO A 148 8.72 -13.04 6.76
N ILE A 149 7.57 -13.67 6.51
CA ILE A 149 6.24 -13.09 6.82
C ILE A 149 5.95 -12.98 8.32
N CYS A 150 6.70 -13.73 9.15
CA CYS A 150 6.51 -13.79 10.59
C CYS A 150 7.68 -13.13 11.30
N ASP A 151 7.35 -12.17 12.17
CA ASP A 151 8.31 -11.46 13.01
C ASP A 151 7.92 -11.51 14.49
N CYS A 152 8.90 -11.36 15.37
CA CYS A 152 8.66 -11.10 16.79
C CYS A 152 8.65 -9.59 17.04
N LEU A 153 7.67 -9.12 17.80
CA LEU A 153 7.58 -7.72 18.19
C LEU A 153 8.74 -7.29 19.08
N GLN A 154 8.98 -5.99 19.18
CA GLN A 154 9.93 -5.43 20.14
C GLN A 154 9.64 -5.97 21.56
N GLY A 155 10.70 -6.34 22.29
CA GLY A 155 10.60 -7.00 23.60
C GLY A 155 10.31 -8.50 23.55
N PHE A 156 10.19 -9.10 22.35
CA PHE A 156 9.99 -10.54 22.16
C PHE A 156 11.10 -11.17 21.33
N GLU A 157 11.29 -12.48 21.51
CA GLU A 157 12.20 -13.33 20.75
C GLU A 157 11.54 -14.66 20.39
N PRO A 158 11.98 -15.36 19.33
CA PRO A 158 11.41 -16.64 18.94
C PRO A 158 11.48 -17.68 20.06
N LYS A 159 10.40 -18.46 20.26
CA LYS A 159 10.43 -19.58 21.23
C LYS A 159 11.42 -20.65 20.81
N SER A 160 11.53 -20.92 19.51
CA SER A 160 12.52 -21.83 18.91
C SER A 160 13.29 -21.12 17.78
N PRO A 161 14.51 -20.64 18.03
CA PRO A 161 15.34 -20.02 16.99
C PRO A 161 15.63 -20.94 15.80
N ALA A 162 15.74 -22.26 16.04
CA ALA A 162 15.97 -23.26 14.99
C ALA A 162 14.79 -23.36 14.02
N ASN A 163 13.55 -23.46 14.53
CA ASN A 163 12.35 -23.47 13.69
C ASN A 163 12.16 -22.13 12.98
N TRP A 164 12.43 -21.03 13.68
CA TRP A 164 12.33 -19.68 13.11
C TRP A 164 13.27 -19.47 11.92
N ALA A 165 14.51 -19.99 12.00
CA ALA A 165 15.47 -19.97 10.89
C ALA A 165 15.00 -20.79 9.68
N LEU A 166 14.17 -21.82 9.90
CA LEU A 166 13.52 -22.61 8.85
C LEU A 166 12.19 -22.01 8.38
N ARG A 167 11.86 -20.78 8.81
CA ARG A 167 10.60 -20.07 8.54
C ARG A 167 9.35 -20.77 9.11
N ASP A 168 9.53 -21.62 10.11
CA ASP A 168 8.44 -22.16 10.91
C ASP A 168 8.17 -21.25 12.11
N GLY A 169 7.18 -20.36 11.93
CA GLY A 169 6.72 -19.42 12.96
C GLY A 169 5.67 -20.01 13.92
N SER A 170 5.26 -21.27 13.77
CA SER A 170 4.12 -21.85 14.50
C SER A 170 4.30 -21.82 16.03
N GLY A 171 5.54 -21.91 16.50
CA GLY A 171 5.89 -21.80 17.92
C GLY A 171 5.75 -20.39 18.50
N GLY A 172 5.71 -19.36 17.66
CA GLY A 172 5.60 -17.97 18.06
C GLY A 172 6.79 -17.43 18.86
N CYS A 173 6.53 -16.38 19.63
CA CYS A 173 7.50 -15.61 20.36
C CYS A 173 7.25 -15.65 21.87
N LYS A 174 8.30 -15.41 22.65
CA LYS A 174 8.25 -15.22 24.10
C LYS A 174 8.88 -13.88 24.46
N ARG A 175 8.52 -13.33 25.62
CA ARG A 175 9.11 -12.08 26.12
C ARG A 175 10.60 -12.29 26.42
N LYS A 176 11.41 -11.28 26.08
CA LYS A 176 12.82 -11.21 26.49
C LYS A 176 12.92 -10.94 27.99
N THR A 177 12.19 -9.93 28.46
CA THR A 177 12.16 -9.54 29.87
C THR A 177 10.81 -9.88 30.50
N PRO A 178 10.78 -10.56 31.68
CA PRO A 178 9.55 -10.78 32.43
C PRO A 178 8.89 -9.46 32.85
N LEU A 179 7.55 -9.45 32.92
CA LEU A 179 6.79 -8.29 33.39
C LEU A 179 7.00 -8.06 34.90
N ASP A 180 7.02 -6.79 35.30
CA ASP A 180 7.16 -6.35 36.70
C ASP A 180 5.90 -5.58 37.15
N CYS A 181 4.78 -6.30 37.13
CA CYS A 181 3.49 -5.73 37.49
C CYS A 181 3.44 -5.21 38.94
N ARG A 182 4.16 -5.86 39.88
CA ARG A 182 4.09 -5.52 41.31
C ARG A 182 4.67 -4.14 41.61
N ASN A 183 5.74 -3.76 40.92
CA ASN A 183 6.35 -2.44 41.08
C ASN A 183 5.71 -1.40 40.14
N GLY A 184 4.79 -1.82 39.26
CA GLY A 184 4.05 -0.93 38.36
C GLY A 184 4.93 -0.27 37.30
N THR A 185 6.05 -0.89 36.92
CA THR A 185 7.02 -0.33 35.98
C THR A 185 6.71 -0.69 34.52
N ASP A 186 5.86 -1.68 34.28
CA ASP A 186 5.43 -2.09 32.94
C ASP A 186 4.84 -0.92 32.14
N GLY A 187 4.99 -1.00 30.82
CA GLY A 187 4.32 -0.10 29.89
C GLY A 187 3.85 -0.85 28.64
N PHE A 188 3.65 -0.12 27.55
CA PHE A 188 3.02 -0.67 26.35
C PHE A 188 3.78 -0.29 25.08
N LEU A 189 3.93 -1.27 24.19
CA LEU A 189 4.30 -1.09 22.80
C LEU A 189 3.02 -0.92 21.98
N THR A 190 2.97 0.12 21.15
CA THR A 190 1.88 0.29 20.17
C THR A 190 2.22 -0.46 18.88
N VAL A 191 1.33 -1.36 18.47
CA VAL A 191 1.33 -1.98 17.14
C VAL A 191 0.26 -1.27 16.31
N ASN A 192 0.71 -0.48 15.34
CA ASN A 192 -0.18 0.28 14.46
C ASN A 192 -0.78 -0.64 13.39
N ASP A 193 -1.96 -0.28 12.90
CA ASP A 193 -2.65 -0.96 11.79
C ASP A 193 -2.76 -2.49 11.97
N ALA A 194 -2.96 -2.96 13.20
CA ALA A 194 -3.14 -4.38 13.50
C ALA A 194 -4.56 -4.88 13.19
N LYS A 195 -4.67 -6.13 12.75
CA LYS A 195 -5.86 -6.95 13.00
C LYS A 195 -5.80 -7.38 14.46
N LEU A 196 -6.81 -7.00 15.24
CA LEU A 196 -6.86 -7.34 16.66
C LEU A 196 -6.75 -8.87 16.86
N PRO A 197 -6.03 -9.36 17.89
CA PRO A 197 -5.84 -10.79 18.16
C PRO A 197 -7.16 -11.56 18.33
N ASP A 198 -7.09 -12.89 18.38
CA ASP A 198 -8.25 -13.71 18.73
C ASP A 198 -8.86 -13.25 20.07
N THR A 199 -10.16 -13.01 20.08
CA THR A 199 -10.88 -12.43 21.22
C THR A 199 -11.47 -13.47 22.18
N SER A 200 -11.29 -14.78 21.92
CA SER A 200 -11.89 -15.88 22.71
C SER A 200 -11.55 -15.80 24.21
N SER A 201 -10.42 -15.19 24.55
CA SER A 201 -9.96 -14.97 25.93
C SER A 201 -9.81 -13.49 26.30
N SER A 202 -10.64 -12.63 25.71
CA SER A 202 -10.67 -11.19 25.96
C SER A 202 -11.93 -10.78 26.72
N THR A 203 -11.87 -9.62 27.36
CA THR A 203 -13.02 -8.98 28.01
C THR A 203 -13.28 -7.63 27.38
N VAL A 204 -14.55 -7.31 27.14
CA VAL A 204 -14.99 -6.04 26.54
C VAL A 204 -15.75 -5.21 27.57
N ASP A 205 -15.40 -3.94 27.70
CA ASP A 205 -16.11 -2.95 28.50
C ASP A 205 -16.33 -1.67 27.68
N MET A 206 -17.57 -1.47 27.22
CA MET A 206 -17.95 -0.30 26.40
C MET A 206 -18.06 1.00 27.20
N SER A 207 -17.97 0.96 28.53
CA SER A 207 -18.06 2.16 29.39
C SER A 207 -16.72 2.88 29.56
N LEU A 208 -15.61 2.23 29.22
CA LEU A 208 -14.26 2.76 29.38
C LEU A 208 -13.77 3.45 28.11
N ASN A 209 -13.02 4.53 28.29
CA ASN A 209 -12.20 5.12 27.22
C ASN A 209 -10.80 4.51 27.19
N LEU A 210 -9.98 4.90 26.21
CA LEU A 210 -8.65 4.33 26.00
C LEU A 210 -7.69 4.50 27.19
N ASP A 211 -7.68 5.65 27.86
CA ASP A 211 -6.81 5.91 29.01
C ASP A 211 -7.25 5.10 30.24
N GLN A 212 -8.55 4.97 30.45
CA GLN A 212 -9.11 4.10 31.48
C GLN A 212 -8.80 2.63 31.18
N CYS A 213 -8.84 2.23 29.91
CA CYS A 213 -8.48 0.89 29.46
C CYS A 213 -7.01 0.57 29.76
N LYS A 214 -6.11 1.52 29.49
CA LYS A 214 -4.69 1.43 29.86
C LYS A 214 -4.52 1.25 31.38
N ALA A 215 -5.20 2.07 32.18
CA ALA A 215 -5.11 1.99 33.64
C ALA A 215 -5.66 0.65 34.18
N ALA A 216 -6.77 0.18 33.62
CA ALA A 216 -7.36 -1.12 33.97
C ALA A 216 -6.42 -2.28 33.63
N CYS A 217 -5.79 -2.26 32.46
CA CYS A 217 -4.81 -3.26 32.06
C CYS A 217 -3.57 -3.23 32.96
N LEU A 218 -3.02 -2.06 33.31
CA LEU A 218 -1.87 -1.96 34.22
C LEU A 218 -2.18 -2.55 35.60
N LYS A 219 -3.38 -2.27 36.13
CA LYS A 219 -3.85 -2.80 37.42
C LYS A 219 -4.05 -4.33 37.40
N ASN A 220 -4.37 -4.91 36.26
CA ASN A 220 -4.54 -6.35 36.10
C ASN A 220 -3.23 -7.01 35.67
N CYS A 221 -2.52 -7.69 36.59
CA CYS A 221 -1.25 -8.34 36.28
C CYS A 221 -1.32 -9.47 35.25
N SER A 222 -2.51 -10.00 34.96
CA SER A 222 -2.70 -10.97 33.89
C SER A 222 -2.93 -10.32 32.52
N CYS A 223 -3.13 -9.00 32.45
CA CYS A 223 -3.32 -8.30 31.18
C CYS A 223 -2.06 -8.37 30.31
N THR A 224 -2.21 -8.86 29.09
CA THR A 224 -1.12 -8.95 28.09
C THR A 224 -1.19 -7.88 27.03
N ALA A 225 -2.40 -7.39 26.70
CA ALA A 225 -2.63 -6.28 25.78
C ALA A 225 -4.00 -5.64 25.98
N TYR A 226 -4.17 -4.44 25.43
CA TYR A 226 -5.47 -3.78 25.31
C TYR A 226 -5.62 -3.04 23.97
N ALA A 227 -6.86 -2.77 23.59
CA ALA A 227 -7.20 -1.93 22.44
C ALA A 227 -8.54 -1.21 22.71
N SER A 228 -8.87 -0.21 21.91
CA SER A 228 -10.23 0.34 21.92
C SER A 228 -11.21 -0.65 21.28
N ALA A 229 -12.44 -0.73 21.77
CA ALA A 229 -13.46 -1.58 21.14
C ALA A 229 -13.98 -0.96 19.83
N ASN A 230 -14.01 0.37 19.75
CA ASN A 230 -14.42 1.11 18.56
C ASN A 230 -13.31 2.06 18.11
N THR A 231 -13.12 2.18 16.79
CA THR A 231 -12.20 3.18 16.20
C THR A 231 -12.49 4.64 16.57
N SER A 232 -13.66 4.98 17.12
CA SER A 232 -13.93 6.30 17.70
C SER A 232 -13.12 6.59 18.98
N GLY A 233 -12.51 5.57 19.59
CA GLY A 233 -11.82 5.66 20.89
C GLY A 233 -12.68 5.22 22.08
N ASP A 234 -13.92 4.77 21.82
CA ASP A 234 -14.86 4.32 22.83
C ASP A 234 -14.77 2.80 23.06
N GLY A 235 -14.92 2.40 24.31
CA GLY A 235 -14.87 1.01 24.73
C GLY A 235 -13.44 0.46 24.80
N CYS A 236 -13.31 -0.63 25.55
CA CYS A 236 -12.06 -1.23 25.93
C CYS A 236 -12.12 -2.75 25.72
N ILE A 237 -11.12 -3.30 25.02
CA ILE A 237 -10.90 -4.74 24.91
C ILE A 237 -9.58 -5.06 25.62
N ILE A 238 -9.60 -5.99 26.56
CA ILE A 238 -8.42 -6.44 27.32
C ILE A 238 -8.20 -7.93 27.08
N TRP A 239 -6.96 -8.30 26.76
CA TRP A 239 -6.53 -9.69 26.65
C TRP A 239 -5.75 -10.11 27.90
N THR A 240 -5.99 -11.33 28.37
CA THR A 240 -5.27 -11.92 29.52
C THR A 240 -4.50 -13.20 29.18
N ALA A 241 -4.54 -13.64 27.93
CA ALA A 241 -3.84 -14.83 27.45
C ALA A 241 -2.75 -14.46 26.42
N GLU A 242 -2.07 -15.47 25.87
CA GLU A 242 -1.16 -15.25 24.75
C GLU A 242 -1.94 -14.74 23.52
N LEU A 243 -1.36 -13.76 22.82
CA LEU A 243 -2.01 -13.14 21.67
C LEU A 243 -1.77 -14.00 20.43
N THR A 244 -2.83 -14.45 19.76
CA THR A 244 -2.73 -15.28 18.55
C THR A 244 -3.46 -14.64 17.38
N GLY A 245 -3.07 -15.02 16.16
CA GLY A 245 -3.69 -14.52 14.94
C GLY A 245 -3.44 -13.03 14.70
N LEU A 246 -2.36 -12.46 15.24
CA LEU A 246 -1.96 -11.08 15.03
C LEU A 246 -1.37 -10.90 13.62
N ARG A 247 -1.88 -9.93 12.87
CA ARG A 247 -1.30 -9.48 11.59
C ARG A 247 -1.37 -7.97 11.51
N VAL A 248 -0.52 -7.38 10.69
CA VAL A 248 -0.56 -5.95 10.36
C VAL A 248 -1.07 -5.72 8.94
N PHE A 249 -1.63 -4.54 8.69
CA PHE A 249 -2.06 -4.08 7.39
C PHE A 249 -1.23 -2.85 6.98
N GLY A 250 -1.03 -2.65 5.67
CA GLY A 250 -0.42 -1.42 5.17
C GLY A 250 -1.31 -0.18 5.34
N PHE A 251 -2.61 -0.38 5.55
CA PHE A 251 -3.58 0.66 5.90
C PHE A 251 -4.85 0.04 6.50
N GLY A 252 -5.51 0.79 7.40
CA GLY A 252 -6.87 0.45 7.82
C GLY A 252 -6.93 -0.68 8.84
N GLY A 253 -5.87 -0.92 9.59
CA GLY A 253 -5.96 -1.74 10.80
C GLY A 253 -6.41 -0.90 11.99
N GLN A 254 -6.03 -1.32 13.20
CA GLN A 254 -6.27 -0.59 14.43
C GLN A 254 -5.08 -0.71 15.38
N ASP A 255 -4.87 0.30 16.21
CA ASP A 255 -3.83 0.27 17.24
C ASP A 255 -4.14 -0.78 18.31
N LEU A 256 -3.12 -1.57 18.60
CA LEU A 256 -3.08 -2.57 19.68
C LEU A 256 -1.92 -2.22 20.62
N TYR A 257 -2.17 -2.22 21.92
CA TYR A 257 -1.18 -1.86 22.94
C TYR A 257 -0.76 -3.12 23.71
N ILE A 258 0.46 -3.59 23.48
CA ILE A 258 0.97 -4.85 24.07
C ILE A 258 1.86 -4.54 25.26
N ARG A 259 1.59 -5.20 26.39
CA ARG A 259 2.30 -4.97 27.66
C ARG A 259 3.72 -5.51 27.60
N LEU A 260 4.68 -4.67 27.95
CA LEU A 260 6.12 -4.94 28.01
C LEU A 260 6.73 -4.44 29.33
N ALA A 261 7.85 -5.05 29.72
CA ALA A 261 8.67 -4.56 30.82
C ALA A 261 9.34 -3.22 30.45
N ALA A 262 9.58 -2.36 31.44
CA ALA A 262 10.22 -1.04 31.24
C ALA A 262 11.53 -1.11 30.45
N ALA A 263 12.35 -2.13 30.71
CA ALA A 263 13.64 -2.34 30.06
C ALA A 263 13.54 -2.49 28.54
N ASP A 264 12.43 -3.06 28.06
CA ASP A 264 12.22 -3.35 26.64
C ASP A 264 11.55 -2.18 25.89
N LEU A 265 11.05 -1.16 26.61
CA LEU A 265 10.43 0.03 26.01
C LEU A 265 11.48 1.06 25.54
N GLY A 266 12.69 1.03 26.10
CA GLY A 266 13.75 2.01 25.86
C GLY A 266 14.75 1.67 24.74
N SER A 267 14.68 0.49 24.12
CA SER A 267 15.69 0.07 23.12
C SER A 267 15.49 0.69 21.72
N ALA A 268 14.44 1.47 21.51
CA ALA A 268 14.17 2.14 20.23
C ALA A 268 14.88 3.51 20.10
N SER A 269 15.45 4.06 21.17
CA SER A 269 16.04 5.42 21.17
C SER A 269 17.57 5.47 21.10
N ASP A 270 18.28 4.35 21.24
CA ASP A 270 19.75 4.39 21.42
C ASP A 270 20.55 4.44 20.10
N HIS A 271 19.92 4.16 18.95
CA HIS A 271 20.52 4.47 17.65
C HIS A 271 20.48 5.98 17.31
N SER A 272 19.55 6.75 17.88
CA SER A 272 19.46 8.19 17.62
C SER A 272 20.60 8.96 18.30
N HIS A 273 20.99 8.60 19.51
CA HIS A 273 22.04 9.29 20.27
C HIS A 273 23.45 8.98 19.73
N GLN A 274 23.71 7.74 19.32
CA GLN A 274 24.98 7.37 18.68
C GLN A 274 25.16 8.05 17.31
N ILE A 275 24.09 8.16 16.52
CA ILE A 275 24.09 8.89 15.23
C ILE A 275 24.34 10.38 15.45
N HIS A 276 23.73 11.01 16.47
CA HIS A 276 23.98 12.42 16.77
C HIS A 276 25.42 12.71 17.20
N ILE A 277 26.04 11.85 18.02
CA ILE A 277 27.44 12.05 18.46
C ILE A 277 28.39 11.89 17.27
N VAL A 278 28.20 10.87 16.42
CA VAL A 278 28.99 10.67 15.21
C VAL A 278 28.77 11.82 14.21
N ALA A 279 27.54 12.30 14.03
CA ALA A 279 27.22 13.42 13.15
C ALA A 279 27.82 14.75 13.63
N VAL A 280 27.91 15.00 14.94
CA VAL A 280 28.54 16.21 15.50
C VAL A 280 30.07 16.15 15.34
N VAL A 281 30.69 14.99 15.56
CA VAL A 281 32.14 14.83 15.37
C VAL A 281 32.50 14.94 13.90
N VAL A 282 31.80 14.23 13.02
CA VAL A 282 32.01 14.30 11.56
C VAL A 282 31.66 15.68 11.02
N GLY A 283 30.60 16.32 11.54
CA GLY A 283 30.20 17.68 11.20
C GLY A 283 31.21 18.75 11.63
N SER A 284 31.89 18.58 12.75
CA SER A 284 32.95 19.51 13.18
C SER A 284 34.24 19.36 12.37
N VAL A 285 34.61 18.13 11.99
CA VAL A 285 35.76 17.87 11.10
C VAL A 285 35.47 18.34 9.66
N LEU A 286 34.28 18.07 9.14
CA LEU A 286 33.84 18.62 7.85
C LEU A 286 33.68 20.13 7.91
N GLY A 287 33.20 20.69 9.02
CA GLY A 287 33.05 22.12 9.22
C GLY A 287 34.39 22.86 9.23
N THR A 288 35.42 22.30 9.87
CA THR A 288 36.78 22.87 9.84
C THR A 288 37.44 22.75 8.46
N LEU A 289 37.24 21.63 7.76
CA LEU A 289 37.69 21.47 6.36
C LEU A 289 36.93 22.39 5.39
N LEU A 290 35.63 22.61 5.61
CA LEU A 290 34.79 23.53 4.85
C LEU A 290 35.19 24.98 5.11
N LEU A 291 35.48 25.38 6.35
CA LEU A 291 35.99 26.72 6.66
C LEU A 291 37.37 26.95 6.05
N GLY A 292 38.26 25.95 6.08
CA GLY A 292 39.55 26.00 5.38
C GLY A 292 39.40 26.15 3.86
N SER A 293 38.49 25.39 3.26
CA SER A 293 38.21 25.47 1.82
C SER A 293 37.46 26.75 1.43
N ILE A 294 36.59 27.29 2.27
CA ILE A 294 35.91 28.58 2.10
C ILE A 294 36.92 29.72 2.18
N CYS A 295 37.86 29.71 3.13
CA CYS A 295 38.96 30.68 3.17
C CYS A 295 39.82 30.61 1.90
N CYS A 296 40.15 29.40 1.42
CA CYS A 296 40.88 29.22 0.15
C CYS A 296 40.06 29.68 -1.07
N CYS A 297 38.75 29.41 -1.07
CA CYS A 297 37.81 29.82 -2.10
C CYS A 297 37.53 31.32 -2.10
N ILE A 298 37.51 32.00 -0.96
CA ILE A 298 37.42 33.46 -0.86
C ILE A 298 38.70 34.10 -1.41
N TRP A 299 39.86 33.52 -1.12
CA TRP A 299 41.14 33.92 -1.73
C TRP A 299 41.11 33.77 -3.25
N LYS A 300 40.59 32.65 -3.78
CA LYS A 300 40.42 32.43 -5.23
C LYS A 300 39.28 33.27 -5.85
N LYS A 301 38.20 33.57 -5.12
CA LYS A 301 37.06 34.40 -5.54
C LYS A 301 37.35 35.91 -5.50
N LYS A 302 38.32 36.37 -4.69
CA LYS A 302 38.84 37.75 -4.74
C LYS A 302 39.61 38.03 -6.05
N LYS A 303 40.13 36.99 -6.71
CA LYS A 303 40.74 37.04 -8.05
C LYS A 303 39.73 36.86 -9.20
N ARG A 304 38.46 36.59 -8.90
CA ARG A 304 37.42 36.30 -9.92
C ARG A 304 36.07 36.93 -9.56
N ARG A 305 36.05 38.26 -9.37
CA ARG A 305 34.80 39.03 -9.44
C ARG A 305 34.54 39.39 -10.91
N ARG A 306 33.60 38.68 -11.55
CA ARG A 306 32.70 39.19 -12.62
C ARG A 306 31.85 38.02 -13.15
N ARG A 307 30.56 38.01 -12.78
CA ARG A 307 29.35 37.57 -13.52
C ARG A 307 28.30 36.95 -12.57
N GLN A 308 27.04 37.36 -12.81
CA GLN A 308 25.75 37.12 -12.13
C GLN A 308 25.52 35.66 -11.69
N ALA A 309 24.91 35.32 -10.54
CA ALA A 309 23.58 35.60 -9.94
C ALA A 309 22.42 34.74 -10.49
N THR A 310 21.62 34.19 -9.55
CA THR A 310 20.30 33.49 -9.71
C THR A 310 20.41 31.99 -10.09
N SER A 311 19.67 30.98 -9.59
CA SER A 311 18.55 30.79 -8.63
C SER A 311 18.56 29.32 -8.12
N MET A 312 17.95 29.07 -6.95
CA MET A 312 17.80 27.78 -6.25
C MET A 312 16.81 26.81 -6.94
N LEU A 313 17.15 25.52 -6.95
CA LEU A 313 16.27 24.38 -7.26
C LEU A 313 16.47 23.34 -6.14
N GLY A 314 15.38 22.82 -5.57
CA GLY A 314 15.42 21.74 -4.58
C GLY A 314 15.33 20.37 -5.25
N THR A 315 16.07 19.37 -4.75
CA THR A 315 16.09 17.99 -5.25
C THR A 315 15.42 17.05 -4.24
N VAL A 316 14.69 16.04 -4.72
CA VAL A 316 14.06 15.00 -3.87
C VAL A 316 14.84 13.70 -4.02
N SER A 317 15.37 13.18 -2.90
CA SER A 317 15.93 11.82 -2.85
C SER A 317 14.81 10.81 -2.57
N PHE A 318 14.56 9.91 -3.52
CA PHE A 318 13.65 8.78 -3.35
C PHE A 318 14.47 7.56 -2.94
N ALA A 319 14.55 7.29 -1.63
CA ALA A 319 15.03 6.02 -1.11
C ALA A 319 14.03 4.92 -1.50
N SER A 320 14.51 3.92 -2.24
CA SER A 320 13.73 2.73 -2.61
C SER A 320 14.18 1.60 -1.70
N ASN A 321 13.23 0.96 -1.01
CA ASN A 321 13.48 -0.22 -0.16
C ASN A 321 13.77 -1.51 -0.97
N TYR A 322 14.11 -1.40 -2.26
CA TYR A 322 14.38 -2.51 -3.18
C TYR A 322 15.89 -2.73 -3.43
N ILE A 323 16.75 -2.41 -2.47
CA ILE A 323 18.20 -2.63 -2.61
C ILE A 323 18.65 -3.65 -1.57
N ASP A 324 18.88 -4.87 -2.07
CA ASP A 324 19.75 -5.86 -1.44
C ASP A 324 21.20 -5.34 -1.44
N GLU A 325 21.94 -5.66 -0.38
CA GLU A 325 23.27 -5.14 -0.07
C GLU A 325 24.27 -5.40 -1.22
N GLY A 326 24.85 -4.35 -1.81
CA GLY A 326 26.08 -4.55 -2.59
C GLY A 326 26.40 -3.64 -3.78
N THR A 327 25.67 -2.57 -4.08
CA THR A 327 26.09 -1.64 -5.15
C THR A 327 25.85 -0.17 -4.82
N GLU A 328 26.94 0.60 -4.83
CA GLU A 328 26.95 2.07 -4.74
C GLU A 328 25.95 2.68 -5.75
N GLY A 329 24.79 3.07 -5.24
CA GLY A 329 23.75 3.70 -6.04
C GLY A 329 24.10 5.16 -6.29
N ARG A 330 24.41 5.52 -7.53
CA ARG A 330 24.33 6.93 -7.97
C ARG A 330 22.90 7.42 -7.73
N GLU A 331 22.73 8.30 -6.75
CA GLU A 331 21.49 9.05 -6.54
C GLU A 331 21.19 9.89 -7.79
N LEU A 332 20.10 9.59 -8.49
CA LEU A 332 19.59 10.46 -9.56
C LEU A 332 18.61 11.46 -8.94
N GLU A 333 18.98 12.74 -9.00
CA GLU A 333 18.15 13.85 -8.55
C GLU A 333 17.09 14.18 -9.61
N LEU A 334 15.81 13.90 -9.32
CA LEU A 334 14.70 14.37 -10.15
C LEU A 334 14.31 15.79 -9.70
N PRO A 335 14.28 16.80 -10.60
CA PRO A 335 13.84 18.15 -10.27
C PRO A 335 12.42 18.22 -9.69
N LEU A 336 12.26 18.97 -8.60
CA LEU A 336 10.96 19.32 -8.04
C LEU A 336 10.57 20.74 -8.47
N PHE A 337 9.39 20.86 -9.07
CA PHE A 337 8.80 22.14 -9.42
C PHE A 337 7.73 22.51 -8.41
N ASP A 338 7.68 23.77 -8.00
CA ASP A 338 6.57 24.30 -7.21
C ASP A 338 5.31 24.47 -8.08
N MET A 339 4.13 24.44 -7.45
CA MET A 339 2.86 24.58 -8.15
C MET A 339 2.72 25.92 -8.88
N GLY A 340 3.30 26.99 -8.33
CA GLY A 340 3.27 28.32 -8.97
C GLY A 340 4.00 28.31 -10.31
N THR A 341 5.17 27.68 -10.37
CA THR A 341 5.94 27.50 -11.60
C THR A 341 5.16 26.69 -12.64
N ILE A 342 4.53 25.59 -12.23
CA ILE A 342 3.74 24.75 -13.16
C ILE A 342 2.45 25.44 -13.62
N ALA A 343 1.76 26.14 -12.71
CA ALA A 343 0.58 26.93 -13.05
C ALA A 343 0.94 28.04 -14.04
N ALA A 344 2.03 28.79 -13.80
CA ALA A 344 2.51 29.81 -14.73
C ALA A 344 2.87 29.19 -16.10
N ALA A 345 3.60 28.07 -16.11
CA ALA A 345 4.02 27.39 -17.34
C ALA A 345 2.84 26.90 -18.18
N THR A 346 1.72 26.54 -17.55
CA THR A 346 0.53 26.01 -18.22
C THR A 346 -0.58 27.05 -18.42
N ASN A 347 -0.31 28.32 -18.08
CA ASN A 347 -1.30 29.41 -18.04
C ASN A 347 -2.53 29.01 -17.20
N ASP A 348 -2.27 28.67 -15.93
CA ASP A 348 -3.21 28.20 -14.92
C ASP A 348 -4.08 27.02 -15.40
N PHE A 349 -3.42 26.01 -16.01
CA PHE A 349 -4.08 24.83 -16.56
C PHE A 349 -5.21 25.17 -17.55
N SER A 350 -5.02 26.21 -18.36
CA SER A 350 -5.99 26.66 -19.35
C SER A 350 -6.42 25.51 -20.27
N ILE A 351 -7.72 25.44 -20.54
CA ILE A 351 -8.31 24.45 -21.45
C ILE A 351 -7.69 24.54 -22.86
N GLN A 352 -7.23 25.73 -23.27
CA GLN A 352 -6.56 25.92 -24.56
C GLN A 352 -5.22 25.17 -24.66
N ASN A 353 -4.59 24.91 -23.52
CA ASN A 353 -3.34 24.17 -23.42
C ASN A 353 -3.57 22.67 -23.20
N LYS A 354 -4.82 22.20 -23.08
CA LYS A 354 -5.11 20.78 -22.85
C LYS A 354 -4.77 19.96 -24.09
N LEU A 355 -3.88 18.99 -23.92
CA LEU A 355 -3.45 18.05 -24.97
C LEU A 355 -4.37 16.83 -25.06
N GLY A 356 -4.93 16.40 -23.92
CA GLY A 356 -5.84 15.27 -23.81
C GLY A 356 -6.25 15.00 -22.37
N GLU A 357 -7.22 14.11 -22.18
CA GLU A 357 -7.63 13.60 -20.86
C GLU A 357 -8.05 12.15 -21.02
N GLY A 358 -7.61 11.30 -20.09
CA GLY A 358 -7.98 9.90 -20.00
C GLY A 358 -8.21 9.49 -18.54
N GLY A 359 -8.24 8.18 -18.27
CA GLY A 359 -8.45 7.64 -16.91
C GLY A 359 -7.41 8.10 -15.87
N PHE A 360 -6.26 8.60 -16.32
CA PHE A 360 -5.15 9.06 -15.48
C PHE A 360 -5.16 10.57 -15.22
N GLY A 361 -6.16 11.29 -15.74
CA GLY A 361 -6.30 12.73 -15.60
C GLY A 361 -5.88 13.53 -16.85
N PRO A 362 -6.02 14.86 -16.80
CA PRO A 362 -5.72 15.74 -17.92
C PRO A 362 -4.21 15.99 -18.11
N VAL A 363 -3.80 16.13 -19.37
CA VAL A 363 -2.44 16.51 -19.78
C VAL A 363 -2.47 17.87 -20.44
N TYR A 364 -1.58 18.77 -20.03
CA TYR A 364 -1.48 20.15 -20.53
C TYR A 364 -0.13 20.41 -21.18
N LYS A 365 -0.12 21.21 -22.23
CA LYS A 365 1.09 21.81 -22.80
C LYS A 365 1.51 22.99 -21.91
N GLY A 366 2.79 23.11 -21.65
CA GLY A 366 3.34 24.27 -20.97
C GLY A 366 4.69 24.70 -21.52
N LYS A 367 5.19 25.82 -21.02
CA LYS A 367 6.53 26.33 -21.29
C LYS A 367 7.24 26.68 -20.00
N LEU A 368 8.40 26.06 -19.77
CA LEU A 368 9.20 26.26 -18.55
C LEU A 368 10.45 27.09 -18.88
N GLY A 369 10.77 28.08 -18.03
CA GLY A 369 12.04 28.83 -18.09
C GLY A 369 12.33 29.40 -19.49
N ASP A 370 13.50 29.03 -20.05
CA ASP A 370 14.03 29.43 -21.35
C ASP A 370 13.25 28.84 -22.56
N GLU A 371 11.91 28.99 -22.58
CA GLU A 371 11.02 28.52 -23.65
C GLU A 371 10.98 26.98 -23.86
N GLN A 372 11.41 26.19 -22.89
CA GLN A 372 11.36 24.73 -23.01
C GLN A 372 9.90 24.24 -22.99
N GLU A 373 9.43 23.66 -24.11
CA GLU A 373 8.10 23.07 -24.18
C GLU A 373 8.01 21.78 -23.36
N ILE A 374 6.97 21.69 -22.53
CA ILE A 374 6.74 20.57 -21.61
C ILE A 374 5.31 20.04 -21.75
N ALA A 375 5.11 18.79 -21.35
CA ALA A 375 3.80 18.19 -21.13
C ALA A 375 3.61 17.91 -19.64
N VAL A 376 2.57 18.47 -19.04
CA VAL A 376 2.24 18.35 -17.62
C VAL A 376 1.04 17.42 -17.47
N LYS A 377 1.27 16.22 -16.97
CA LYS A 377 0.22 15.25 -16.62
C LYS A 377 -0.22 15.51 -15.18
N ARG A 378 -1.46 15.97 -14.98
CA ARG A 378 -2.05 16.19 -13.66
C ARG A 378 -2.87 14.97 -13.28
N LEU A 379 -2.45 14.28 -12.22
CA LEU A 379 -3.08 13.04 -11.81
C LEU A 379 -4.40 13.30 -11.09
N ALA A 380 -5.42 12.45 -11.34
CA ALA A 380 -6.77 12.65 -10.82
C ALA A 380 -6.85 12.48 -9.28
N LYS A 381 -7.54 13.41 -8.61
CA LYS A 381 -7.69 13.49 -7.13
C LYS A 381 -8.43 12.32 -6.49
N THR A 382 -9.25 11.59 -7.25
CA THR A 382 -10.26 10.65 -6.72
C THR A 382 -9.92 9.17 -6.88
N SER A 383 -8.70 8.83 -7.28
CA SER A 383 -8.33 7.42 -7.47
C SER A 383 -7.20 7.00 -6.52
N VAL A 384 -7.46 5.93 -5.75
CA VAL A 384 -6.43 5.14 -5.04
C VAL A 384 -5.30 4.71 -6.00
N GLN A 385 -5.62 4.64 -7.29
CA GLN A 385 -4.74 4.30 -8.40
C GLN A 385 -3.71 5.40 -8.75
N GLY A 386 -4.05 6.68 -8.63
CA GLY A 386 -3.16 7.79 -9.04
C GLY A 386 -1.90 7.93 -8.19
N LEU A 387 -1.92 7.50 -6.91
CA LEU A 387 -0.75 7.56 -6.03
C LEU A 387 0.26 6.44 -6.34
N ASP A 388 -0.21 5.22 -6.58
CA ASP A 388 0.66 4.10 -6.95
C ASP A 388 1.24 4.29 -8.35
N GLU A 389 0.46 4.84 -9.28
CA GLU A 389 0.94 5.24 -10.60
C GLU A 389 1.97 6.35 -10.53
N PHE A 390 1.73 7.37 -9.70
CA PHE A 390 2.73 8.42 -9.46
C PHE A 390 4.04 7.83 -8.92
N LYS A 391 3.96 6.95 -7.91
CA LYS A 391 5.14 6.27 -7.35
C LYS A 391 5.83 5.42 -8.40
N ASN A 392 5.10 4.64 -9.21
CA ASN A 392 5.66 3.83 -10.28
C ASN A 392 6.36 4.70 -11.33
N GLU A 393 5.70 5.75 -11.84
CA GLU A 393 6.30 6.62 -12.85
C GLU A 393 7.54 7.33 -12.28
N VAL A 394 7.48 7.90 -11.08
CA VAL A 394 8.63 8.60 -10.47
C VAL A 394 9.78 7.63 -10.15
N VAL A 395 9.52 6.44 -9.60
CA VAL A 395 10.57 5.49 -9.21
C VAL A 395 11.20 4.80 -10.43
N LEU A 396 10.39 4.46 -11.44
CA LEU A 396 10.84 3.72 -12.62
C LEU A 396 11.41 4.66 -13.69
N ILE A 397 10.63 5.64 -14.15
CA ILE A 397 11.00 6.41 -15.34
C ILE A 397 12.09 7.44 -15.05
N ALA A 398 12.20 7.94 -13.82
CA ALA A 398 13.28 8.88 -13.46
C ALA A 398 14.68 8.25 -13.65
N ARG A 399 14.76 6.91 -13.60
CA ARG A 399 16.00 6.13 -13.76
C ARG A 399 16.21 5.62 -15.17
N LEU A 400 15.21 5.75 -16.06
CA LEU A 400 15.26 5.27 -17.44
C LEU A 400 15.62 6.41 -18.39
N GLN A 401 16.73 6.26 -19.09
CA GLN A 401 17.15 7.22 -20.11
C GLN A 401 17.45 6.46 -21.40
N HIS A 402 16.54 6.58 -22.36
CA HIS A 402 16.69 5.94 -23.65
C HIS A 402 16.02 6.77 -24.74
N ARG A 403 16.59 6.76 -25.95
CA ARG A 403 16.12 7.57 -27.08
C ARG A 403 14.68 7.26 -27.53
N ASN A 404 14.20 6.05 -27.24
CA ASN A 404 12.85 5.57 -27.55
C ASN A 404 11.92 5.50 -26.34
N LEU A 405 12.26 6.19 -25.24
CA LEU A 405 11.39 6.37 -24.07
C LEU A 405 11.15 7.87 -23.86
N VAL A 406 9.95 8.25 -23.43
CA VAL A 406 9.66 9.65 -23.09
C VAL A 406 10.39 10.03 -21.82
N ARG A 407 11.14 11.14 -21.86
CA ARG A 407 11.92 11.63 -20.72
C ARG A 407 11.04 12.38 -19.71
N LEU A 408 11.06 11.93 -18.47
CA LEU A 408 10.56 12.71 -17.34
C LEU A 408 11.58 13.78 -16.96
N LEU A 409 11.13 15.03 -16.89
CA LEU A 409 11.93 16.21 -16.59
C LEU A 409 11.86 16.59 -15.11
N GLY A 410 10.76 16.26 -14.45
CA GLY A 410 10.56 16.51 -13.03
C GLY A 410 9.15 16.20 -12.56
N CYS A 411 8.86 16.54 -11.31
CA CYS A 411 7.53 16.38 -10.74
C CYS A 411 7.14 17.58 -9.87
N CYS A 412 5.84 17.72 -9.59
CA CYS A 412 5.31 18.66 -8.63
C CYS A 412 4.47 17.89 -7.60
N ILE A 413 4.75 18.16 -6.32
CA ILE A 413 4.13 17.52 -5.16
C ILE A 413 3.75 18.66 -4.21
N GLN A 414 2.46 19.01 -4.14
CA GLN A 414 1.97 20.00 -3.19
C GLN A 414 0.60 19.60 -2.64
N GLY A 415 0.55 19.26 -1.35
CA GLY A 415 -0.66 18.68 -0.73
C GLY A 415 -1.10 17.40 -1.45
N GLU A 416 -2.34 17.38 -1.93
CA GLU A 416 -2.93 16.30 -2.73
C GLU A 416 -2.66 16.41 -4.24
N GLU A 417 -2.08 17.52 -4.71
CA GLU A 417 -1.73 17.67 -6.11
C GLU A 417 -0.45 16.87 -6.42
N ARG A 418 -0.52 16.06 -7.48
CA ARG A 418 0.57 15.25 -8.00
C ARG A 418 0.65 15.47 -9.51
N MET A 419 1.77 15.98 -9.99
CA MET A 419 1.97 16.24 -11.41
C MET A 419 3.32 15.75 -11.89
N LEU A 420 3.35 15.26 -13.12
CA LEU A 420 4.54 14.78 -13.80
C LEU A 420 4.82 15.65 -15.01
N VAL A 421 6.08 16.06 -15.15
CA VAL A 421 6.53 16.98 -16.19
C VAL A 421 7.39 16.22 -17.17
N TYR A 422 6.91 16.05 -18.39
CA TYR A 422 7.60 15.34 -19.47
C TYR A 422 8.09 16.32 -20.54
N GLU A 423 9.04 15.86 -21.36
CA GLU A 423 9.29 16.51 -22.65
C GLU A 423 8.04 16.49 -23.53
N TYR A 424 7.77 17.61 -24.22
CA TYR A 424 6.63 17.71 -25.12
C TYR A 424 6.87 16.94 -26.43
N MET A 425 5.85 16.20 -26.86
CA MET A 425 5.85 15.43 -28.12
C MET A 425 4.94 16.09 -29.15
N PRO A 426 5.49 16.80 -30.15
CA PRO A 426 4.70 17.65 -31.05
C PRO A 426 3.81 16.86 -32.01
N ASN A 427 4.23 15.65 -32.38
CA ASN A 427 3.47 14.79 -33.28
C ASN A 427 2.52 13.85 -32.53
N ARG A 428 2.18 14.13 -31.26
CA ARG A 428 1.17 13.38 -30.48
C ARG A 428 1.44 11.86 -30.49
N SER A 429 0.40 11.06 -30.30
CA SER A 429 0.43 9.61 -30.22
C SER A 429 0.26 8.93 -31.59
N LEU A 430 0.80 7.72 -31.73
CA LEU A 430 0.78 6.94 -32.98
C LEU A 430 -0.64 6.55 -33.42
N ASP A 431 -1.55 6.30 -32.47
CA ASP A 431 -2.97 6.02 -32.76
C ASP A 431 -3.64 7.16 -33.55
N ALA A 432 -3.27 8.40 -33.27
CA ALA A 432 -3.77 9.59 -33.99
C ALA A 432 -3.33 9.64 -35.46
N PHE A 433 -2.36 8.82 -35.87
CA PHE A 433 -1.96 8.63 -37.25
C PHE A 433 -2.51 7.33 -37.84
N LEU A 434 -2.54 6.24 -37.06
CA LEU A 434 -2.99 4.94 -37.55
C LEU A 434 -4.50 4.92 -37.85
N PHE A 435 -5.31 5.60 -37.05
CA PHE A 435 -6.77 5.53 -37.14
C PHE A 435 -7.41 6.73 -37.85
N ASP A 436 -6.60 7.74 -38.24
CA ASP A 436 -7.03 8.85 -39.08
C ASP A 436 -6.57 8.63 -40.53
N LYS A 437 -7.52 8.53 -41.47
CA LYS A 437 -7.21 8.20 -42.87
C LYS A 437 -6.30 9.23 -43.56
N ALA A 438 -6.40 10.50 -43.19
CA ALA A 438 -5.59 11.55 -43.80
C ALA A 438 -4.15 11.53 -43.25
N ARG A 439 -3.99 11.32 -41.93
CA ARG A 439 -2.68 11.23 -41.27
C ARG A 439 -1.99 9.90 -41.52
N ALA A 440 -2.73 8.82 -41.74
CA ALA A 440 -2.17 7.50 -42.07
C ALA A 440 -1.32 7.53 -43.35
N ALA A 441 -1.64 8.44 -44.28
CA ALA A 441 -0.87 8.66 -45.51
C ALA A 441 0.51 9.30 -45.26
N LEU A 442 0.71 9.98 -44.12
CA LEU A 442 2.00 10.53 -43.71
C LEU A 442 2.95 9.45 -43.18
N LEU A 443 2.43 8.26 -42.86
CA LEU A 443 3.21 7.10 -42.43
C LEU A 443 3.51 6.22 -43.64
N ASP A 444 4.51 6.59 -44.44
CA ASP A 444 5.03 5.70 -45.47
C ASP A 444 5.69 4.46 -44.84
N TRP A 445 6.03 3.46 -45.67
CA TRP A 445 6.61 2.21 -45.16
C TRP A 445 7.93 2.43 -44.41
N ARG A 446 8.75 3.39 -44.86
CA ARG A 446 10.04 3.70 -44.23
C ARG A 446 9.84 4.26 -42.82
N ILE A 447 8.90 5.19 -42.64
CA ILE A 447 8.54 5.76 -41.35
C ILE A 447 7.96 4.67 -40.44
N ARG A 448 7.05 3.83 -40.94
CA ARG A 448 6.48 2.71 -40.18
C ARG A 448 7.55 1.73 -39.70
N TYR A 449 8.49 1.38 -40.57
CA TYR A 449 9.60 0.50 -40.21
C TYR A 449 10.48 1.11 -39.12
N ASN A 450 10.82 2.39 -39.23
CA ASN A 450 11.57 3.11 -38.19
C ASN A 450 10.82 3.15 -36.86
N ILE A 451 9.50 3.33 -36.90
CA ILE A 451 8.64 3.30 -35.72
C ILE A 451 8.67 1.90 -35.07
N ILE A 452 8.46 0.83 -35.84
CA ILE A 452 8.52 -0.55 -35.33
C ILE A 452 9.88 -0.83 -34.69
N LEU A 453 10.97 -0.46 -35.38
CA LEU A 453 12.33 -0.67 -34.90
C LEU A 453 12.61 0.13 -33.62
N GLY A 454 12.14 1.37 -33.54
CA GLY A 454 12.30 2.20 -32.34
C GLY A 454 11.50 1.68 -31.15
N ILE A 455 10.27 1.19 -31.37
CA ILE A 455 9.47 0.53 -30.33
C ILE A 455 10.20 -0.73 -29.83
N ALA A 456 10.66 -1.59 -30.74
CA ALA A 456 11.39 -2.80 -30.39
C ALA A 456 12.65 -2.51 -29.57
N ARG A 457 13.42 -1.47 -29.95
CA ARG A 457 14.58 -1.01 -29.18
C ARG A 457 14.20 -0.49 -27.80
N GLY A 458 13.10 0.25 -27.69
CA GLY A 458 12.61 0.73 -26.39
C GLY A 458 12.22 -0.42 -25.46
N ILE A 459 11.53 -1.44 -25.98
CA ILE A 459 11.13 -2.63 -25.20
C ILE A 459 12.35 -3.48 -24.83
N LEU A 460 13.27 -3.71 -25.78
CA LEU A 460 14.51 -4.43 -25.52
C LEU A 460 15.29 -3.78 -24.39
N TYR A 461 15.41 -2.45 -24.43
CA TYR A 461 16.04 -1.70 -23.37
C TYR A 461 15.37 -1.95 -22.02
N LEU A 462 14.03 -1.87 -21.94
CA LEU A 462 13.31 -2.13 -20.69
C LEU A 462 13.48 -3.57 -20.18
N HIS A 463 13.54 -4.55 -21.07
CA HIS A 463 13.53 -5.97 -20.69
C HIS A 463 14.93 -6.52 -20.39
N GLN A 464 15.97 -5.98 -21.03
CA GLN A 464 17.31 -6.56 -21.04
C GLN A 464 18.43 -5.55 -20.74
N ASP A 465 18.38 -4.33 -21.30
CA ASP A 465 19.53 -3.41 -21.22
C ASP A 465 19.45 -2.38 -20.08
N SER A 466 18.30 -2.25 -19.42
CA SER A 466 18.16 -1.42 -18.23
C SER A 466 18.66 -2.14 -16.97
N ARG A 467 19.05 -1.36 -15.96
CA ARG A 467 19.54 -1.88 -14.67
C ARG A 467 18.59 -2.89 -14.01
N PHE A 468 17.29 -2.74 -14.25
CA PHE A 468 16.27 -3.66 -13.79
C PHE A 468 15.47 -4.12 -15.01
N ARG A 469 15.01 -5.38 -15.00
CA ARG A 469 14.02 -5.85 -15.98
C ARG A 469 12.68 -5.19 -15.68
N ILE A 470 12.16 -4.40 -16.61
CA ILE A 470 10.93 -3.63 -16.45
C ILE A 470 9.91 -4.08 -17.49
N ILE A 471 8.73 -4.48 -17.05
CA ILE A 471 7.61 -4.81 -17.95
C ILE A 471 6.61 -3.65 -17.95
N HIS A 472 6.32 -3.08 -19.12
CA HIS A 472 5.47 -1.89 -19.29
C HIS A 472 4.00 -2.13 -18.93
N ARG A 473 3.46 -3.30 -19.29
CA ARG A 473 2.09 -3.79 -19.01
C ARG A 473 0.93 -3.03 -19.67
N ASP A 474 1.15 -1.85 -20.23
CA ASP A 474 0.14 -1.10 -21.02
C ASP A 474 0.71 -0.57 -22.35
N LEU A 475 1.35 -1.44 -23.13
CA LEU A 475 1.92 -1.05 -24.42
C LEU A 475 0.85 -1.07 -25.52
N LYS A 476 0.52 0.09 -26.07
CA LYS A 476 -0.48 0.30 -27.12
C LYS A 476 -0.14 1.51 -27.99
N ALA A 477 -0.81 1.66 -29.13
CA ALA A 477 -0.56 2.77 -30.06
C ALA A 477 -0.76 4.17 -29.44
N SER A 478 -1.70 4.35 -28.50
CA SER A 478 -1.88 5.63 -27.81
C SER A 478 -0.73 5.99 -26.85
N ASN A 479 0.04 4.99 -26.42
CA ASN A 479 1.18 5.14 -25.51
C ASN A 479 2.52 5.17 -26.25
N ILE A 480 2.49 5.24 -27.60
CA ILE A 480 3.66 5.53 -28.43
C ILE A 480 3.54 6.98 -28.91
N LEU A 481 4.33 7.87 -28.34
CA LEU A 481 4.39 9.26 -28.77
C LEU A 481 5.44 9.46 -29.87
N LEU A 482 5.24 10.48 -30.69
CA LEU A 482 6.12 10.80 -31.81
C LEU A 482 6.78 12.17 -31.59
N ASP A 483 8.11 12.19 -31.66
CA ASP A 483 8.88 13.43 -31.66
C ASP A 483 8.74 14.18 -32.99
N LYS A 484 9.38 15.36 -33.09
CA LYS A 484 9.32 16.21 -34.29
C LYS A 484 9.87 15.54 -35.56
N GLU A 485 10.74 14.54 -35.42
CA GLU A 485 11.31 13.74 -36.52
C GLU A 485 10.55 12.43 -36.78
N MET A 486 9.38 12.22 -36.15
CA MET A 486 8.58 10.99 -36.24
C MET A 486 9.25 9.75 -35.62
N ASN A 487 10.19 9.94 -34.69
CA ASN A 487 10.73 8.81 -33.94
C ASN A 487 9.78 8.43 -32.80
N PRO A 488 9.60 7.11 -32.53
CA PRO A 488 8.74 6.65 -31.47
C PRO A 488 9.40 6.78 -30.09
N LYS A 489 8.60 7.21 -29.12
CA LYS A 489 8.92 7.19 -27.71
C LYS A 489 7.79 6.55 -26.92
N ILE A 490 8.12 5.48 -26.19
CA ILE A 490 7.16 4.79 -25.30
C ILE A 490 6.90 5.70 -24.09
N SER A 491 5.62 5.86 -23.74
CA SER A 491 5.13 6.69 -22.63
C SER A 491 4.16 5.92 -21.74
N ASP A 492 3.78 6.53 -20.62
CA ASP A 492 2.75 6.05 -19.68
C ASP A 492 3.14 4.78 -18.92
N PHE A 493 4.02 4.97 -17.94
CA PHE A 493 4.63 3.91 -17.14
C PHE A 493 3.88 3.66 -15.82
N GLY A 494 2.71 4.27 -15.61
CA GLY A 494 1.93 4.13 -14.37
C GLY A 494 1.66 2.68 -13.97
N MET A 495 1.65 1.77 -14.95
CA MET A 495 1.32 0.36 -14.78
C MET A 495 2.56 -0.55 -14.81
N ALA A 496 3.74 0.02 -15.09
CA ALA A 496 4.99 -0.71 -15.24
C ALA A 496 5.46 -1.33 -13.91
N ARG A 497 6.23 -2.41 -14.00
CA ARG A 497 6.78 -3.13 -12.83
C ARG A 497 8.21 -3.59 -13.07
N ILE A 498 9.01 -3.57 -11.99
CA ILE A 498 10.31 -4.24 -11.93
C ILE A 498 10.09 -5.72 -11.68
N PHE A 499 10.88 -6.55 -12.34
CA PHE A 499 10.99 -7.99 -12.16
C PHE A 499 12.41 -8.32 -11.71
N GLY A 500 12.55 -9.26 -10.77
CA GLY A 500 13.85 -9.85 -10.45
C GLY A 500 14.46 -10.56 -11.65
N GLU A 501 15.79 -10.70 -11.71
CA GLU A 501 16.46 -11.38 -12.83
C GLU A 501 15.97 -12.84 -13.01
N ASP A 502 15.69 -13.51 -11.88
CA ASP A 502 15.19 -14.89 -11.80
C ASP A 502 13.65 -15.02 -11.83
N GLU A 503 12.92 -13.91 -11.81
CA GLU A 503 11.46 -13.91 -11.88
C GLU A 503 10.99 -13.96 -13.33
N THR A 504 10.39 -15.09 -13.72
CA THR A 504 9.84 -15.32 -15.07
C THR A 504 8.32 -15.13 -15.13
N GLU A 505 7.63 -15.11 -13.97
CA GLU A 505 6.19 -14.99 -13.86
C GLU A 505 5.82 -14.18 -12.61
N VAL A 506 4.83 -13.28 -12.74
CA VAL A 506 4.29 -12.50 -11.61
C VAL A 506 2.77 -12.49 -11.69
N ASN A 507 2.13 -12.99 -10.64
CA ASN A 507 0.67 -12.99 -10.51
C ASN A 507 0.17 -11.64 -10.00
N THR A 508 -0.70 -10.98 -10.77
CA THR A 508 -1.22 -9.66 -10.45
C THR A 508 -2.68 -9.77 -10.01
N ARG A 509 -3.00 -9.32 -8.80
CA ARG A 509 -4.35 -9.41 -8.19
C ARG A 509 -5.43 -8.54 -8.88
N ARG A 510 -5.04 -7.75 -9.88
CA ARG A 510 -5.90 -6.81 -10.61
C ARG A 510 -5.65 -6.97 -12.11
N VAL A 511 -6.72 -7.12 -12.90
CA VAL A 511 -6.64 -7.00 -14.36
C VAL A 511 -6.34 -5.55 -14.68
N VAL A 512 -5.24 -5.33 -15.36
CA VAL A 512 -4.71 -4.00 -15.65
C VAL A 512 -4.06 -4.05 -17.03
N GLY A 513 -4.22 -2.96 -17.80
CA GLY A 513 -3.90 -2.88 -19.22
C GLY A 513 -5.14 -2.41 -19.98
N THR A 514 -5.06 -2.38 -21.30
CA THR A 514 -6.18 -2.03 -22.19
C THR A 514 -6.52 -3.11 -23.18
#